data_AF-A0A1L7TAV1-F1
#
_entry.id   AF-A0A1L7TAV1-F1
#
_cell.length_a   1.000
_cell.length_b   1.000
_cell.length_c   1.000
_cell.angle_alpha   90.00
_cell.angle_beta   90.00
_cell.angle_gamma   90.00
#
_symmetry.space_group_name_H-M   'P 1'
#
loop_
_entity.id
_entity.type
_entity.pdbx_description
1 polymer ?
#
loop_
_entity_poly.entity_id
_entity_poly.type
_entity_poly.pdbx_seq_one_letter_code
_entity_poly.pdbx_strand_id
1 'polypeptide(L)'
;MFASFVDAIGISPYFLSLSGIIIRTFSELAPEFGALTELCINGRLDFGQISLSNIETVRSLRIVDARSMNGFRQFMAAFPRLTRFSFTSTNPVSLHLDQTIWPELRFMYLGSVWITEKALSHIITTTESEEIVLELVAVTLENSTWDSFWTAMQQSGHRVTPRDGTSKFLDGSSVVIYK
;
A
#
# COMPACT_ATOMS: atom_id res chain seq x y z
N MET A 1 -9.86 8.76 31.42
CA MET A 1 -8.41 8.87 31.16
C MET A 1 -8.30 9.21 29.69
N PHE A 2 -8.01 10.47 29.35
CA PHE A 2 -8.01 10.94 27.97
C PHE A 2 -6.85 10.27 27.22
N ALA A 3 -7.17 9.52 26.16
CA ALA A 3 -6.18 9.05 25.18
C ALA A 3 -5.39 10.26 24.72
N SER A 4 -4.06 10.10 24.63
CA SER A 4 -3.17 11.22 24.45
C SER A 4 -3.51 11.95 23.15
N PHE A 5 -3.39 13.27 23.16
CA PHE A 5 -3.59 14.15 22.01
C PHE A 5 -2.79 13.71 20.76
N VAL A 6 -1.76 12.88 20.94
CA VAL A 6 -0.93 12.27 19.88
C VAL A 6 -1.64 11.11 19.17
N ASP A 7 -2.54 10.37 19.84
CA ASP A 7 -3.40 9.37 19.20
C ASP A 7 -4.53 10.02 18.37
N ALA A 8 -4.89 11.27 18.71
CA ALA A 8 -5.95 12.04 18.06
C ALA A 8 -5.42 12.97 16.95
N ILE A 9 -4.19 13.45 17.08
CA ILE A 9 -3.47 14.14 16.02
C ILE A 9 -2.50 13.13 15.43
N GLY A 10 -3.01 12.27 14.55
CA GLY A 10 -2.14 11.63 13.58
C GLY A 10 -1.33 12.73 12.92
N ILE A 11 -0.05 12.86 13.30
CA ILE A 11 0.87 13.72 12.58
C ILE A 11 0.93 13.06 11.20
N SER A 12 0.26 13.67 10.24
CA SER A 12 0.30 13.27 8.84
C SER A 12 1.29 14.21 8.18
N PRO A 13 2.60 13.89 8.20
CA PRO A 13 3.55 14.67 7.46
C PRO A 13 3.19 14.48 5.98
N TYR A 14 2.61 15.53 5.42
CA TYR A 14 2.27 15.58 4.01
C TYR A 14 3.45 16.20 3.28
N PHE A 15 4.16 15.37 2.52
CA PHE A 15 5.29 15.84 1.75
C PHE A 15 4.85 16.19 0.33
N LEU A 16 4.73 17.48 0.05
CA LEU A 16 4.56 18.00 -1.30
C LEU A 16 5.92 18.04 -1.99
N SER A 17 6.12 17.18 -2.99
CA SER A 17 7.30 17.18 -3.85
C SER A 17 8.62 17.09 -3.05
N LEU A 18 8.93 15.89 -2.56
CA LEU A 18 10.20 15.59 -1.90
C LEU A 18 11.39 15.86 -2.85
N SER A 19 11.98 17.04 -2.73
CA SER A 19 13.33 17.30 -3.22
C SER A 19 14.36 16.61 -2.30
N GLY A 20 15.59 16.42 -2.74
CA GLY A 20 16.65 15.82 -1.92
C GLY A 20 16.86 16.50 -0.55
N ILE A 21 16.50 17.78 -0.44
CA ILE A 21 16.50 18.53 0.83
C ILE A 21 15.45 17.98 1.81
N ILE A 22 14.25 17.66 1.33
CA ILE A 22 13.17 17.12 2.17
C ILE A 22 13.46 15.65 2.54
N ILE A 23 14.12 14.86 1.68
CA ILE A 23 14.58 13.49 2.03
C ILE A 23 15.61 13.54 3.17
N ARG A 24 16.52 14.52 3.11
CA ARG A 24 17.50 14.77 4.19
C ARG A 24 16.80 15.21 5.48
N THR A 25 15.88 16.18 5.40
CA THR A 25 15.06 16.60 6.55
C THR A 25 14.22 15.46 7.11
N PHE A 26 13.66 14.59 6.27
CA PHE A 26 12.94 13.40 6.70
C PHE A 26 13.85 12.44 7.47
N SER A 27 15.04 12.17 6.95
CA SER A 27 16.01 11.28 7.61
C SER A 27 16.52 11.85 8.94
N GLU A 28 16.64 13.18 9.03
CA GLU A 28 17.02 13.89 10.27
C GLU A 28 15.88 13.89 11.30
N LEU A 29 14.61 13.88 10.87
CA LEU A 29 13.43 13.83 11.74
C LEU A 29 12.92 12.40 12.02
N ALA A 30 13.37 11.39 11.25
CA ALA A 30 12.98 9.98 11.39
C ALA A 30 13.11 9.42 12.82
N PRO A 31 14.16 9.77 13.60
CA PRO A 31 14.24 9.34 15.01
C PRO A 31 13.11 9.89 15.89
N GLU A 32 12.59 11.08 15.58
CA GLU A 32 11.50 11.74 16.30
C GLU A 32 10.11 11.22 15.85
N PHE A 33 10.06 10.48 14.72
CA PHE A 33 8.85 9.89 14.16
C PHE A 33 8.49 8.52 14.76
N GLY A 34 9.06 8.12 15.90
CA GLY A 34 8.72 6.86 16.57
C GLY A 34 7.24 6.71 16.98
N ALA A 35 6.45 7.78 16.91
CA ALA A 35 4.99 7.78 17.11
C ALA A 35 4.19 7.93 15.80
N LEU A 36 4.85 7.94 14.64
CA LEU A 36 4.20 8.18 13.36
C LEU A 36 3.35 6.97 12.98
N THR A 37 2.05 7.20 12.81
CA THR A 37 1.08 6.17 12.44
C THR A 37 0.62 6.28 10.98
N GLU A 38 0.78 7.46 10.37
CA GLU A 38 0.39 7.73 8.99
C GLU A 38 1.51 8.43 8.22
N LEU A 39 1.79 7.97 7.01
CA LEU A 39 2.78 8.58 6.13
C LEU A 39 2.16 8.82 4.75
N CYS A 40 2.17 10.08 4.30
CA CYS A 40 1.73 10.44 2.96
C CYS A 40 2.89 11.02 2.16
N ILE A 41 3.16 10.37 1.04
CA ILE A 41 4.23 10.69 0.12
C ILE A 41 3.62 11.15 -1.19
N ASN A 42 3.99 12.33 -1.66
CA ASN A 42 3.58 12.84 -2.96
C ASN A 42 4.80 13.36 -3.74
N GLY A 43 5.11 12.73 -4.88
CA GLY A 43 6.05 13.27 -5.88
C GLY A 43 7.22 12.37 -6.27
N ARG A 44 8.25 13.00 -6.85
CA ARG A 44 9.42 12.35 -7.49
C ARG A 44 10.42 11.80 -6.49
N LEU A 45 10.07 10.73 -5.79
CA LEU A 45 11.00 10.07 -4.88
C LEU A 45 11.82 8.99 -5.55
N ASP A 46 13.08 8.91 -5.14
CA ASP A 46 13.90 7.71 -5.24
C ASP A 46 13.84 7.01 -3.87
N PHE A 47 13.10 5.91 -3.79
CA PHE A 47 12.84 5.21 -2.53
C PHE A 47 14.13 4.67 -1.89
N GLY A 48 15.16 4.39 -2.70
CA GLY A 48 16.46 3.93 -2.20
C GLY A 48 17.24 4.98 -1.41
N GLN A 49 16.86 6.26 -1.49
CA GLN A 49 17.54 7.36 -0.79
C GLN A 49 16.91 7.70 0.56
N ILE A 50 15.79 7.09 0.91
CA ILE A 50 15.06 7.38 2.14
C ILE A 50 15.59 6.47 3.25
N SER A 51 16.19 7.06 4.29
CA SER A 51 16.54 6.31 5.49
C SER A 51 15.31 6.14 6.37
N LEU A 52 14.90 4.90 6.59
CA LEU A 52 13.66 4.54 7.28
C LEU A 52 13.89 3.90 8.66
N SER A 53 14.99 4.25 9.33
CA SER A 53 15.17 3.81 10.72
C SER A 53 14.07 4.38 11.62
N ASN A 54 13.45 3.52 12.43
CA ASN A 54 12.45 3.86 13.48
C ASN A 54 11.03 4.20 13.02
N ILE A 55 10.58 3.77 11.83
CA ILE A 55 9.23 4.04 11.30
C ILE A 55 8.28 2.83 11.30
N GLU A 56 8.60 1.78 12.07
CA GLU A 56 7.79 0.54 12.16
C GLU A 56 6.37 0.77 12.71
N THR A 57 6.11 1.92 13.32
CA THR A 57 4.80 2.29 13.88
C THR A 57 3.79 2.74 12.84
N VAL A 58 4.22 3.01 11.60
CA VAL A 58 3.35 3.46 10.54
C VAL A 58 2.37 2.35 10.16
N ARG A 59 1.08 2.66 10.28
CA ARG A 59 -0.04 1.78 9.99
C ARG A 59 -0.79 2.17 8.71
N SER A 60 -0.61 3.40 8.23
CA SER A 60 -1.26 3.93 7.03
C SER A 60 -0.21 4.56 6.12
N LEU A 61 -0.06 4.06 4.89
CA LEU A 61 0.87 4.59 3.92
C LEU A 61 0.13 4.97 2.64
N ARG A 62 0.28 6.22 2.21
CA ARG A 62 -0.21 6.73 0.93
C ARG A 62 0.95 7.22 0.09
N ILE A 63 1.02 6.77 -1.17
CA ILE A 63 2.00 7.19 -2.17
C ILE A 63 1.25 7.72 -3.39
N VAL A 64 1.61 8.93 -3.82
CA VAL A 64 1.03 9.63 -4.96
C VAL A 64 2.15 10.04 -5.91
N ASP A 65 2.00 9.69 -7.19
CA ASP A 65 2.87 10.10 -8.30
C ASP A 65 4.36 9.78 -8.14
N ALA A 66 4.66 8.56 -7.65
CA ALA A 66 6.03 8.07 -7.61
C ALA A 66 6.59 7.91 -9.04
N ARG A 67 7.64 8.65 -9.36
CA ARG A 67 8.28 8.62 -10.70
C ARG A 67 9.44 7.64 -10.84
N SER A 68 10.04 7.23 -9.72
CA SER A 68 11.10 6.23 -9.69
C SER A 68 10.68 5.11 -8.75
N MET A 69 10.87 3.86 -9.19
CA MET A 69 10.62 2.66 -8.39
C MET A 69 11.92 2.05 -7.85
N ASN A 70 13.05 2.73 -8.04
CA ASN A 70 14.32 2.29 -7.50
C ASN A 70 14.25 2.27 -5.96
N GLY A 71 14.63 1.15 -5.37
CA GLY A 71 14.56 0.95 -3.92
C GLY A 71 13.15 0.71 -3.36
N PHE A 72 12.11 0.62 -4.20
CA PHE A 72 10.73 0.49 -3.74
C PHE A 72 10.51 -0.74 -2.85
N ARG A 73 11.09 -1.88 -3.20
CA ARG A 73 10.95 -3.10 -2.39
C ARG A 73 11.52 -2.91 -0.98
N GLN A 74 12.74 -2.39 -0.87
CA GLN A 74 13.38 -2.12 0.42
C GLN A 74 12.58 -1.12 1.24
N PHE A 75 12.04 -0.10 0.57
CA PHE A 75 11.16 0.89 1.18
C PHE A 75 9.90 0.24 1.74
N MET A 76 9.18 -0.58 0.98
CA MET A 76 7.95 -1.23 1.47
C MET A 76 8.21 -2.21 2.65
N ALA A 77 9.39 -2.82 2.71
CA ALA A 77 9.78 -3.70 3.82
C ALA A 77 9.93 -2.97 5.17
N ALA A 78 10.11 -1.64 5.16
CA ALA A 78 10.23 -0.85 6.38
C ALA A 78 8.89 -0.61 7.10
N PHE A 79 7.77 -1.05 6.52
CA PHE A 79 6.42 -0.84 7.04
C PHE A 79 5.71 -2.17 7.36
N PRO A 80 6.21 -2.99 8.31
CA PRO A 80 5.67 -4.32 8.57
C PRO A 80 4.25 -4.31 9.18
N ARG A 81 3.82 -3.20 9.79
CA ARG A 81 2.54 -3.08 10.50
C ARG A 81 1.46 -2.32 9.70
N LEU A 82 1.59 -2.28 8.37
CA LEU A 82 0.59 -1.59 7.55
C LEU A 82 -0.78 -2.25 7.66
N THR A 83 -1.74 -1.43 8.03
CA THR A 83 -3.18 -1.74 8.00
C THR A 83 -3.86 -1.15 6.76
N ARG A 84 -3.31 -0.05 6.23
CA ARG A 84 -3.81 0.65 5.04
C ARG A 84 -2.66 0.99 4.11
N PHE A 85 -2.80 0.63 2.85
CA PHE A 85 -1.88 1.00 1.78
C PHE A 85 -2.65 1.66 0.64
N SER A 86 -2.12 2.76 0.10
CA SER A 86 -2.68 3.44 -1.05
C SER A 86 -1.55 3.86 -1.99
N PHE A 87 -1.65 3.48 -3.25
CA PHE A 87 -0.73 3.91 -4.29
C PHE A 87 -1.51 4.47 -5.48
N THR A 88 -1.11 5.65 -5.95
CA THR A 88 -1.66 6.30 -7.15
C THR A 88 -0.52 6.85 -7.99
N SER A 89 -0.67 6.78 -9.31
CA SER A 89 0.25 7.43 -10.23
C SER A 89 -0.51 8.04 -11.41
N THR A 90 0.01 9.14 -11.94
CA THR A 90 -0.49 9.77 -13.16
C THR A 90 -0.16 8.92 -14.39
N ASN A 91 0.95 8.17 -14.35
CA ASN A 91 1.36 7.26 -15.42
C ASN A 91 1.42 5.82 -14.91
N PRO A 92 1.09 4.81 -15.73
CA PRO A 92 1.23 3.41 -15.34
C PRO A 92 2.66 3.07 -14.89
N VAL A 93 2.78 2.41 -13.74
CA VAL A 93 4.06 1.98 -13.15
C VAL A 93 3.94 0.55 -12.64
N SER A 94 4.97 -0.26 -12.85
CA SER A 94 5.05 -1.62 -12.30
C SER A 94 5.35 -1.60 -10.78
N LEU A 95 4.45 -2.20 -10.01
CA LEU A 95 4.57 -2.39 -8.56
C LEU A 95 5.10 -3.79 -8.24
N HIS A 96 6.29 -3.85 -7.66
CA HIS A 96 6.92 -5.09 -7.23
C HIS A 96 6.69 -5.33 -5.72
N LEU A 97 5.58 -5.99 -5.38
CA LEU A 97 5.17 -6.27 -3.99
C LEU A 97 5.28 -7.75 -3.59
N ASP A 98 5.88 -8.59 -4.43
CA ASP A 98 5.92 -10.06 -4.34
C ASP A 98 6.69 -10.66 -3.16
N GLN A 99 7.33 -9.83 -2.33
CA GLN A 99 8.02 -10.23 -1.09
C GLN A 99 7.55 -9.42 0.12
N THR A 100 6.49 -8.64 -0.05
CA THR A 100 6.02 -7.74 0.99
C THR A 100 5.01 -8.45 1.87
N ILE A 101 5.23 -8.39 3.19
CA ILE A 101 4.40 -9.06 4.18
C ILE A 101 3.77 -7.98 5.06
N TRP A 102 2.43 -7.88 5.00
CA TRP A 102 1.64 -6.96 5.83
C TRP A 102 0.54 -7.75 6.54
N PRO A 103 0.85 -8.37 7.69
CA PRO A 103 -0.08 -9.25 8.41
C PRO A 103 -1.36 -8.53 8.84
N GLU A 104 -1.28 -7.23 9.15
CA GLU A 104 -2.43 -6.47 9.64
C GLU A 104 -3.20 -5.74 8.52
N LEU A 105 -2.89 -6.00 7.25
CA LEU A 105 -3.48 -5.25 6.14
C LEU A 105 -4.99 -5.50 6.04
N ARG A 106 -5.76 -4.40 6.03
CA ARG A 106 -7.22 -4.40 5.92
C ARG A 106 -7.74 -3.60 4.72
N PHE A 107 -6.92 -2.70 4.19
CA PHE A 107 -7.31 -1.85 3.08
C PHE A 107 -6.15 -1.63 2.12
N MET A 108 -6.40 -1.83 0.83
CA MET A 108 -5.48 -1.51 -0.24
C MET A 108 -6.19 -0.75 -1.35
N TYR A 109 -5.63 0.39 -1.72
CA TYR A 109 -6.03 1.13 -2.91
C TYR A 109 -4.88 1.14 -3.91
N LEU A 110 -5.14 0.78 -5.18
CA LEU A 110 -4.19 0.84 -6.28
C LEU A 110 -4.79 1.59 -7.47
N GLY A 111 -4.10 2.64 -7.93
CA GLY A 111 -4.53 3.52 -9.01
C GLY A 111 -3.45 3.68 -10.10
N SER A 112 -3.78 3.34 -11.35
CA SER A 112 -2.90 3.46 -12.52
C SER A 112 -1.59 2.70 -12.37
N VAL A 113 -1.67 1.38 -12.16
CA VAL A 113 -0.49 0.53 -11.89
C VAL A 113 -0.54 -0.79 -12.63
N TRP A 114 0.64 -1.36 -12.84
CA TRP A 114 0.82 -2.74 -13.29
C TRP A 114 1.30 -3.57 -12.11
N ILE A 115 0.68 -4.72 -11.87
CA ILE A 115 1.05 -5.62 -10.78
C ILE A 115 0.92 -7.06 -11.25
N THR A 116 1.84 -7.94 -10.85
CA THR A 116 1.71 -9.37 -11.17
C THR A 116 0.62 -10.01 -10.33
N GLU A 117 -0.07 -11.02 -10.88
CA GLU A 117 -1.00 -11.87 -10.11
C GLU A 117 -0.32 -12.44 -8.86
N LYS A 118 0.92 -12.93 -9.00
CA LYS A 118 1.72 -13.48 -7.90
C LYS A 118 1.89 -12.47 -6.76
N ALA A 119 2.19 -11.21 -7.07
CA ALA A 119 2.39 -10.19 -6.04
C ALA A 119 1.10 -9.88 -5.28
N LEU A 120 -0.02 -9.72 -5.99
CA LEU A 120 -1.30 -9.43 -5.35
C LEU A 120 -1.80 -10.63 -4.51
N SER A 121 -1.72 -11.85 -5.07
CA SER A 121 -2.03 -13.10 -4.35
C SER A 121 -1.18 -13.27 -3.09
N HIS A 122 0.13 -12.95 -3.16
CA HIS A 122 1.02 -13.03 -2.01
C HIS A 122 0.54 -12.14 -0.85
N ILE A 123 0.14 -10.90 -1.12
CA ILE A 123 -0.31 -9.98 -0.07
C ILE A 123 -1.61 -10.47 0.58
N ILE A 124 -2.57 -10.93 -0.23
CA ILE A 124 -3.87 -11.41 0.27
C ILE A 124 -3.71 -12.69 1.10
N THR A 125 -2.85 -13.61 0.65
CA THR A 125 -2.64 -14.88 1.35
C THR A 125 -1.85 -14.72 2.64
N THR A 126 -0.91 -13.78 2.69
CA THR A 126 -0.02 -13.56 3.86
C THR A 126 -0.57 -12.61 4.92
N THR A 127 -1.59 -11.80 4.62
CA THR A 127 -2.27 -11.03 5.68
C THR A 127 -2.93 -11.97 6.70
N GLU A 128 -3.10 -11.56 7.94
CA GLU A 128 -3.83 -12.29 9.00
C GLU A 128 -5.21 -11.67 9.25
N SER A 129 -5.56 -10.61 8.53
CA SER A 129 -6.87 -9.98 8.63
C SER A 129 -7.97 -10.90 8.07
N GLU A 130 -9.06 -11.01 8.82
CA GLU A 130 -10.30 -11.71 8.41
C GLU A 130 -10.95 -11.08 7.16
N GLU A 131 -10.73 -9.78 6.97
CA GLU A 131 -11.31 -8.98 5.88
C GLU A 131 -10.28 -8.02 5.30
N ILE A 132 -10.20 -7.98 3.97
CA ILE A 132 -9.43 -6.99 3.21
C ILE A 132 -10.34 -6.32 2.20
N VAL A 133 -10.32 -4.99 2.16
CA VAL A 133 -10.92 -4.19 1.10
C VAL A 133 -9.86 -3.84 0.07
N LEU A 134 -10.10 -4.20 -1.18
CA LEU A 134 -9.31 -3.82 -2.34
C LEU A 134 -10.09 -2.81 -3.19
N GLU A 135 -9.46 -1.68 -3.50
CA GLU A 135 -9.97 -0.69 -4.44
C GLU A 135 -8.99 -0.56 -5.60
N LEU A 136 -9.44 -0.92 -6.80
CA LEU A 136 -8.59 -1.06 -7.98
C LEU A 136 -9.09 -0.13 -9.07
N VAL A 137 -8.26 0.80 -9.53
CA VAL A 137 -8.61 1.78 -10.57
C VAL A 137 -7.50 1.85 -11.61
N ALA A 138 -7.80 1.53 -12.88
CA ALA A 138 -6.79 1.46 -13.93
C ALA A 138 -5.63 0.50 -13.59
N VAL A 139 -5.96 -0.67 -13.01
CA VAL A 139 -4.97 -1.69 -12.60
C VAL A 139 -4.89 -2.77 -13.67
N THR A 140 -3.68 -3.00 -14.18
CA THR A 140 -3.38 -4.11 -15.10
C THR A 140 -2.68 -5.24 -14.37
N LEU A 141 -3.19 -6.47 -14.52
CA LEU A 141 -2.48 -7.66 -14.10
C LEU A 141 -1.42 -8.05 -15.14
N GLU A 142 -0.16 -8.01 -14.77
CA GLU A 142 0.94 -8.39 -15.66
C GLU A 142 0.87 -9.90 -15.96
N ASN A 143 0.73 -10.24 -17.24
CA ASN A 143 0.72 -11.61 -17.75
C ASN A 143 -0.41 -12.50 -17.22
N SER A 144 -1.52 -11.92 -16.75
CA SER A 144 -2.69 -12.66 -16.28
C SER A 144 -3.99 -11.90 -16.55
N THR A 145 -5.14 -12.51 -16.26
CA THR A 145 -6.45 -11.86 -16.34
C THR A 145 -7.07 -11.74 -14.94
N TRP A 146 -8.03 -10.82 -14.80
CA TRP A 146 -8.79 -10.71 -13.56
C TRP A 146 -9.56 -12.00 -13.27
N ASP A 147 -10.15 -12.63 -14.29
CA ASP A 147 -10.90 -13.88 -14.13
C ASP A 147 -10.03 -15.03 -13.58
N SER A 148 -8.79 -15.19 -14.07
CA SER A 148 -7.87 -16.19 -13.54
C SER A 148 -7.49 -15.90 -12.09
N PHE A 149 -7.20 -14.64 -11.77
CA PHE A 149 -6.90 -14.23 -10.41
C PHE A 149 -8.03 -14.50 -9.42
N TRP A 150 -9.27 -14.11 -9.74
CA TRP A 150 -10.41 -14.33 -8.84
C TRP A 150 -10.73 -15.81 -8.67
N THR A 151 -10.60 -16.59 -9.74
CA THR A 151 -10.72 -18.05 -9.67
C THR A 151 -9.69 -18.65 -8.72
N ALA A 152 -8.43 -18.20 -8.79
CA ALA A 152 -7.38 -18.66 -7.89
C ALA A 152 -7.64 -18.27 -6.41
N MET A 153 -8.17 -17.07 -6.16
CA MET A 153 -8.55 -16.65 -4.81
C MET A 153 -9.65 -17.53 -4.21
N GLN A 154 -10.69 -17.82 -4.99
CA GLN A 154 -11.79 -18.70 -4.58
C GLN A 154 -11.32 -20.14 -4.33
N GLN A 155 -10.46 -20.68 -5.21
CA GLN A 155 -9.85 -22.01 -5.02
C GLN A 155 -8.97 -22.09 -3.78
N SER A 156 -8.38 -20.97 -3.38
CA SER A 156 -7.59 -20.85 -2.14
C SER A 156 -8.44 -20.67 -0.88
N GLY A 157 -9.77 -20.75 -0.99
CA GLY A 157 -10.71 -20.66 0.13
C GLY A 157 -11.25 -19.26 0.43
N HIS A 158 -10.78 -18.22 -0.27
CA HIS A 158 -11.20 -16.85 0.01
C HIS A 158 -12.58 -16.58 -0.60
N ARG A 159 -13.46 -15.93 0.18
CA ARG A 159 -14.74 -15.43 -0.34
C ARG A 159 -14.55 -14.00 -0.88
N VAL A 160 -14.81 -13.82 -2.16
CA VAL A 160 -14.65 -12.53 -2.84
C VAL A 160 -16.04 -11.94 -3.11
N THR A 161 -16.30 -10.73 -2.61
CA THR A 161 -17.57 -10.01 -2.82
C THR A 161 -17.33 -8.61 -3.39
N PRO A 162 -17.96 -8.24 -4.51
CA PRO A 162 -17.98 -6.86 -4.98
C PRO A 162 -18.67 -5.96 -3.95
N ARG A 163 -18.07 -4.82 -3.63
CA ARG A 163 -18.62 -3.87 -2.63
C ARG A 163 -19.86 -3.14 -3.15
N ASP A 164 -19.94 -2.94 -4.46
CA ASP A 164 -21.03 -2.20 -5.11
C ASP A 164 -22.18 -3.11 -5.59
N GLY A 165 -22.17 -4.39 -5.21
CA GLY A 165 -23.22 -5.36 -5.58
C GLY A 165 -23.22 -5.77 -7.06
N THR A 166 -22.21 -5.38 -7.84
CA THR A 166 -22.06 -5.71 -9.26
C THR A 166 -21.55 -7.13 -9.47
N SER A 167 -22.14 -7.92 -10.36
CA SER A 167 -21.78 -9.34 -10.56
C SER A 167 -20.44 -9.62 -11.27
N LYS A 168 -19.62 -8.59 -11.53
CA LYS A 168 -18.36 -8.70 -12.26
C LYS A 168 -17.22 -7.98 -11.55
N PHE A 169 -16.12 -8.68 -11.38
CA PHE A 169 -14.89 -8.14 -10.80
C PHE A 169 -14.00 -7.53 -11.90
N LEU A 170 -14.29 -6.29 -12.28
CA LEU A 170 -13.56 -5.58 -13.33
C LEU A 170 -12.64 -4.51 -12.73
N ASP A 171 -11.68 -4.05 -13.53
CA ASP A 171 -10.94 -2.81 -13.27
C ASP A 171 -11.92 -1.65 -12.98
N GLY A 172 -11.68 -0.90 -11.91
CA GLY A 172 -12.60 0.11 -11.37
C GLY A 172 -13.53 -0.39 -10.24
N SER A 173 -13.45 -1.66 -9.84
CA SER A 173 -14.30 -2.22 -8.79
C SER A 173 -13.66 -2.10 -7.40
N SER A 174 -14.49 -1.81 -6.39
CA SER A 174 -14.16 -2.09 -4.99
C SER A 174 -14.59 -3.51 -4.65
N VAL A 175 -13.67 -4.30 -4.08
CA VAL A 175 -13.86 -5.72 -3.77
C VAL A 175 -13.50 -5.95 -2.32
N VAL A 176 -14.32 -6.71 -1.60
CA VAL A 176 -14.03 -7.19 -0.25
C VAL A 176 -13.67 -8.67 -0.34
N ILE A 177 -12.54 -9.03 0.25
CA ILE A 177 -12.06 -10.41 0.34
C ILE A 177 -12.13 -10.82 1.81
N TYR A 178 -12.80 -11.94 2.06
CA TYR A 178 -12.82 -12.59 3.36
C TYR A 178 -11.95 -13.83 3.31
N LYS A 179 -11.23 -14.10 4.40
CA LYS A 179 -10.53 -15.36 4.61
C LYS A 179 -11.48 -16.48 5.02
#